data_AF-A0AAJ3RGC3-F1
#
_entry.id   AF-A0AAJ3RGC3-F1
#
_cell.length_a   1.000
_cell.length_b   1.000
_cell.length_c   1.000
_cell.angle_alpha   90.00
_cell.angle_beta   90.00
_cell.angle_gamma   90.00
#
_symmetry.space_group_name_H-M   'P 1'
#
loop_
_entity.id
_entity.type
_entity.pdbx_description
1 polymer ?
#
loop_
_entity_poly.entity_id
_entity_poly.type
_entity_poly.pdbx_seq_one_letter_code
_entity_poly.pdbx_strand_id
1 'polypeptide(L)'
;MLGSGTIVSGEAAHAEGRRTDTAMHAGVHIMGRFDNATDDYSWHLANGTDINNQSLAAKILNNGTGIADNGWVTGNADYAEMFETVDGQPDFGFV
;
A
#
# COMPACT_ATOMS: atom_id res chain seq x y z
N MET A 1 1.79 3.34 -18.10
CA MET A 1 2.27 1.95 -18.01
C MET A 1 3.76 2.00 -17.72
N LEU A 2 4.17 1.80 -16.46
CA LEU A 2 5.57 1.77 -16.01
C LEU A 2 5.86 0.38 -15.46
N GLY A 3 6.34 -0.55 -16.30
CA GLY A 3 6.55 -1.95 -15.86
C GLY A 3 6.60 -3.00 -16.97
N SER A 4 6.73 -4.27 -16.59
CA SER A 4 6.75 -5.44 -17.48
C SER A 4 5.56 -6.36 -17.21
N GLY A 5 4.69 -6.53 -18.20
CA GLY A 5 3.49 -7.36 -18.09
C GLY A 5 2.47 -6.84 -17.09
N THR A 6 2.38 -5.52 -16.90
CA THR A 6 1.34 -4.90 -16.08
C THR A 6 0.05 -4.77 -16.87
N ILE A 7 -1.09 -4.87 -16.19
CA ILE A 7 -2.43 -4.78 -16.78
C ILE A 7 -3.20 -3.70 -16.02
N VAL A 8 -3.73 -2.72 -16.76
CA VAL A 8 -4.62 -1.68 -16.24
C VAL A 8 -5.97 -1.85 -16.91
N SER A 9 -6.87 -2.54 -16.24
CA SER A 9 -8.21 -2.92 -16.67
C SER A 9 -9.33 -2.14 -15.94
N GLY A 10 -9.02 -1.53 -14.79
CA GLY A 10 -9.96 -0.72 -14.02
C GLY A 10 -10.00 0.75 -14.43
N GLU A 11 -11.17 1.39 -14.26
CA GLU A 11 -11.33 2.83 -14.50
C GLU A 11 -10.48 3.64 -13.52
N ALA A 12 -9.81 4.70 -13.98
CA ALA A 12 -8.96 5.56 -13.16
C ALA A 12 -7.88 4.82 -12.33
N ALA A 13 -7.46 3.64 -12.78
CA ALA A 13 -6.50 2.80 -12.06
C ALA A 13 -5.05 2.98 -12.55
N HIS A 14 -4.10 2.53 -11.74
CA HIS A 14 -2.66 2.56 -12.02
C HIS A 14 -2.00 1.23 -11.62
N ALA A 15 -1.34 0.57 -12.56
CA ALA A 15 -0.44 -0.57 -12.29
C ALA A 15 1.01 -0.27 -12.70
N GLU A 16 1.93 -0.53 -11.78
CA GLU A 16 3.39 -0.43 -11.96
C GLU A 16 4.09 -1.75 -11.57
N GLY A 17 5.34 -1.95 -12.03
CA GLY A 17 6.18 -3.09 -11.62
C GLY A 17 6.17 -4.28 -12.58
N ARG A 18 6.18 -5.52 -12.06
CA ARG A 18 6.28 -6.76 -12.88
C ARG A 18 5.07 -7.66 -12.65
N ARG A 19 4.28 -7.93 -13.68
CA ARG A 19 3.11 -8.84 -13.60
C ARG A 19 2.13 -8.41 -12.49
N THR A 20 1.78 -7.13 -12.49
CA THR A 20 0.73 -6.58 -11.62
C THR A 20 -0.54 -6.29 -12.44
N ASP A 21 -1.72 -6.56 -11.90
CA ASP A 21 -3.00 -6.34 -12.58
C ASP A 21 -3.94 -5.53 -11.67
N THR A 22 -4.63 -4.54 -12.23
CA THR A 22 -5.70 -3.84 -11.51
C THR A 22 -6.97 -4.68 -11.38
N ALA A 23 -7.08 -5.82 -12.06
CA ALA A 23 -8.17 -6.79 -11.97
C ALA A 23 -9.59 -6.18 -12.03
N MET A 24 -9.78 -5.23 -12.93
CA MET A 24 -11.01 -4.44 -13.14
C MET A 24 -11.43 -3.55 -11.96
N HIS A 25 -10.61 -3.41 -10.91
CA HIS A 25 -10.90 -2.53 -9.79
C HIS A 25 -10.70 -1.06 -10.15
N ALA A 26 -11.71 -0.23 -9.87
CA ALA A 26 -11.67 1.20 -10.17
C ALA A 26 -10.79 1.94 -9.17
N GLY A 27 -10.07 2.98 -9.60
CA GLY A 27 -9.32 3.88 -8.72
C GLY A 27 -8.18 3.23 -7.92
N VAL A 28 -7.76 2.03 -8.28
CA VAL A 28 -6.70 1.30 -7.55
C VAL A 28 -5.31 1.72 -8.02
N HIS A 29 -4.34 1.75 -7.10
CA HIS A 29 -2.92 1.79 -7.42
C HIS A 29 -2.23 0.52 -6.92
N ILE A 30 -1.73 -0.31 -7.83
CA ILE A 30 -0.91 -1.50 -7.50
C ILE A 30 0.53 -1.36 -8.04
N MET A 31 1.51 -1.70 -7.22
CA MET A 31 2.93 -1.77 -7.61
C MET A 31 3.61 -3.04 -7.10
N GLY A 32 4.86 -3.29 -7.49
CA GLY A 32 5.65 -4.43 -7.01
C GLY A 32 5.71 -5.58 -8.01
N ARG A 33 5.53 -6.82 -7.56
CA ARG A 33 5.61 -8.00 -8.44
C ARG A 33 4.58 -9.09 -8.15
N PHE A 34 4.05 -9.67 -9.23
CA PHE A 34 3.24 -10.89 -9.25
C PHE A 34 2.05 -10.89 -8.28
N ASP A 35 1.11 -9.95 -8.44
CA ASP A 35 -0.21 -10.04 -7.80
C ASP A 35 -1.20 -9.08 -8.47
N ASN A 36 -2.46 -9.21 -8.08
CA ASN A 36 -3.58 -8.43 -8.55
C ASN A 36 -4.11 -7.53 -7.43
N ALA A 37 -4.71 -6.41 -7.83
CA ALA A 37 -5.53 -5.60 -6.93
C ALA A 37 -6.75 -6.40 -6.47
N THR A 38 -7.24 -6.09 -5.27
CA THR A 38 -8.36 -6.81 -4.63
C THR A 38 -9.55 -5.94 -4.25
N ASP A 39 -9.43 -4.61 -4.34
CA ASP A 39 -10.41 -3.65 -3.80
C ASP A 39 -10.44 -2.38 -4.65
N ASP A 40 -11.61 -1.75 -4.80
CA ASP A 40 -11.73 -0.45 -5.48
C ASP A 40 -11.19 0.70 -4.61
N TYR A 41 -10.71 1.77 -5.26
CA TYR A 41 -10.23 3.02 -4.66
C TYR A 41 -9.24 2.79 -3.52
N SER A 42 -8.23 1.97 -3.80
CA SER A 42 -7.31 1.43 -2.80
C SER A 42 -5.86 1.43 -3.29
N TRP A 43 -4.92 1.07 -2.43
CA TRP A 43 -3.50 0.94 -2.76
C TRP A 43 -2.96 -0.44 -2.38
N HIS A 44 -2.10 -1.02 -3.23
CA HIS A 44 -1.54 -2.36 -3.06
C HIS A 44 -0.03 -2.42 -3.37
N LEU A 45 0.70 -3.18 -2.56
CA LEU A 45 2.09 -3.58 -2.82
C LEU A 45 2.16 -5.10 -2.99
N ALA A 46 2.36 -5.54 -4.24
CA ALA A 46 2.55 -6.94 -4.60
C ALA A 46 3.98 -7.42 -4.34
N ASN A 47 4.13 -8.64 -3.82
CA ASN A 47 5.40 -9.30 -3.54
C ASN A 47 5.38 -10.82 -3.81
N GLY A 48 4.56 -11.27 -4.76
CA GLY A 48 4.61 -12.65 -5.24
C GLY A 48 5.96 -13.01 -5.88
N THR A 49 6.24 -14.30 -6.02
CA THR A 49 7.49 -14.77 -6.65
C THR A 49 7.30 -15.11 -8.13
N ASP A 50 6.10 -15.54 -8.51
CA ASP A 50 5.71 -15.86 -9.88
C ASP A 50 4.17 -15.88 -10.02
N ILE A 51 3.65 -16.14 -11.22
CA ILE A 51 2.21 -16.09 -11.52
C ILE A 51 1.37 -17.11 -10.75
N ASN A 52 1.99 -18.19 -10.26
CA ASN A 52 1.34 -19.23 -9.46
C ASN A 52 1.53 -19.01 -7.95
N ASN A 53 2.42 -18.11 -7.55
CA ASN A 53 2.70 -17.78 -6.15
C ASN A 53 2.58 -16.26 -5.95
N GLN A 54 1.33 -15.80 -5.98
CA GLN A 54 0.95 -14.40 -5.78
C GLN A 54 0.85 -14.08 -4.29
N SER A 55 1.22 -12.86 -3.90
CA SER A 55 1.11 -12.37 -2.52
C SER A 55 1.18 -10.85 -2.47
N LEU A 56 0.34 -10.23 -1.65
CA LEU A 56 0.37 -8.81 -1.34
C LEU A 56 1.16 -8.60 -0.05
N ALA A 57 2.25 -7.84 -0.10
CA ALA A 57 2.97 -7.46 1.10
C ALA A 57 2.19 -6.45 1.95
N ALA A 58 1.42 -5.56 1.31
CA ALA A 58 0.60 -4.57 2.00
C ALA A 58 -0.55 -4.05 1.12
N LYS A 59 -1.60 -3.54 1.78
CA LYS A 59 -2.65 -2.75 1.12
C LYS A 59 -3.28 -1.71 2.05
N ILE A 60 -3.84 -0.65 1.45
CA ILE A 60 -4.65 0.37 2.14
C ILE A 60 -6.01 0.41 1.45
N LEU A 61 -7.07 0.15 2.22
CA LEU A 61 -8.45 0.11 1.72
C LEU A 61 -9.06 1.50 1.65
N ASN A 62 -10.16 1.63 0.90
CA ASN A 62 -10.91 2.88 0.73
C ASN A 62 -11.50 3.46 2.03
N ASN A 63 -11.52 2.68 3.12
CA ASN A 63 -11.94 3.10 4.44
C ASN A 63 -10.77 3.52 5.35
N GLY A 64 -9.55 3.59 4.81
CA GLY A 64 -8.33 3.94 5.54
C GLY A 64 -7.66 2.79 6.29
N THR A 65 -8.20 1.57 6.24
CA THR A 65 -7.61 0.41 6.90
C THR A 65 -6.34 -0.04 6.16
N GLY A 66 -5.20 -0.02 6.87
CA GLY A 66 -3.92 -0.55 6.38
C GLY A 66 -3.68 -1.99 6.85
N ILE A 67 -3.24 -2.86 5.94
CA ILE A 67 -2.91 -4.27 6.21
C ILE A 67 -1.50 -4.53 5.68
N ALA A 68 -0.66 -5.21 6.45
CA ALA A 68 0.69 -5.62 6.05
C ALA A 68 1.01 -7.03 6.55
N ASP A 69 1.52 -7.90 5.68
CA ASP A 69 1.73 -9.33 5.94
C ASP A 69 2.71 -9.59 7.09
N ASN A 70 3.77 -8.79 7.19
CA ASN A 70 4.77 -8.90 8.25
C ASN A 70 4.73 -7.70 9.22
N GLY A 71 3.61 -6.98 9.25
CA GLY A 71 3.41 -5.77 10.04
C GLY A 71 4.24 -4.56 9.58
N TRP A 72 3.94 -3.41 10.19
CA TRP A 72 4.75 -2.20 10.07
C TRP A 72 5.73 -2.15 11.25
N VAL A 73 7.01 -2.40 10.98
CA VAL A 73 8.03 -2.55 12.02
C VAL A 73 8.70 -1.20 12.29
N THR A 74 8.67 -0.72 13.54
CA THR A 74 9.26 0.57 13.95
C THR A 74 10.77 0.47 14.24
N GLY A 75 11.33 -0.74 14.33
CA GLY A 75 12.74 -0.93 14.64
C GLY A 75 13.06 -0.47 16.07
N ASN A 76 14.02 0.43 16.23
CA ASN A 76 14.34 1.10 17.51
C ASN A 76 13.52 2.38 17.73
N ALA A 77 12.51 2.65 16.90
CA ALA A 77 11.63 3.80 17.05
C ALA A 77 10.39 3.44 17.87
N ASP A 78 9.90 4.41 18.63
CA ASP A 78 8.70 4.29 19.43
C ASP A 78 7.44 4.50 18.56
N TYR A 79 6.30 4.04 19.07
CA TYR A 79 5.02 4.54 18.59
C TYR A 79 4.85 5.97 19.10
N ALA A 80 4.60 6.91 18.19
CA ALA A 80 4.34 8.30 18.53
C ALA A 80 3.01 8.75 17.92
N GLU A 81 2.28 9.57 18.66
CA GLU A 81 1.11 10.28 18.17
C GLU A 81 1.33 11.80 18.29
N MET A 82 0.63 12.57 17.46
CA MET A 82 0.68 14.03 17.55
C MET A 82 -0.26 14.52 18.65
N PHE A 83 0.24 15.41 19.51
CA PHE A 83 -0.56 16.09 20.53
C PHE A 83 -0.60 17.59 20.28
N GLU A 84 -1.67 18.22 20.72
CA GLU A 84 -1.74 19.67 20.87
C GLU A 84 -1.34 20.05 22.29
N THR A 85 -0.41 20.99 22.46
CA THR A 85 -0.02 21.49 23.77
C THR A 85 -0.96 22.59 24.25
N VAL A 86 -1.08 22.75 25.57
CA VAL A 86 -1.92 23.78 26.19
C VAL A 86 -1.52 25.20 25.78
N ASP A 87 -0.23 25.42 25.47
CA ASP A 87 0.32 26.72 25.05
C ASP A 87 0.41 26.90 23.52
N GLY A 88 -0.05 25.91 22.74
CA GLY A 88 -0.05 25.92 21.28
C GLY A 88 1.35 25.91 20.65
N GLN A 89 2.40 25.62 21.41
CA GLN A 89 3.76 25.47 20.89
C GLN A 89 4.05 24.02 20.46
N PRO A 90 4.92 23.79 19.47
CA PRO A 90 5.32 22.43 19.12
C PRO A 90 6.08 21.78 20.29
N ASP A 91 5.62 20.60 20.73
CA ASP A 91 6.37 19.71 21.63
C ASP A 91 7.07 18.63 20.81
N PHE A 92 8.36 18.43 21.06
CA PHE A 92 9.20 17.44 20.38
C PHE A 92 9.57 16.25 21.29
N GLY A 93 8.94 16.17 22.47
CA GLY A 93 9.17 15.13 23.48
C GLY A 93 10.29 15.51 24.45
N PHE A 94 10.06 15.27 25.74
CA PHE A 94 11.09 15.31 26.78
C PHE A 94 11.70 13.90 26.96
N VAL A 95 13.00 13.87 27.24
CA VAL A 95 13.81 12.66 27.51
C VAL A 95 13.27 11.85 28.68
#